data_AF-A0A9P6XH53-F1
#
_entry.id   AF-A0A9P6XH53-F1
#
_cell.length_a   1.000
_cell.length_b   1.000
_cell.length_c   1.000
_cell.angle_alpha   90.00
_cell.angle_beta   90.00
_cell.angle_gamma   90.00
#
_symmetry.space_group_name_H-M   'P 1'
#
loop_
_entity.id
_entity.type
_entity.pdbx_description
1 polymer ?
#
loop_
_entity_poly.entity_id
_entity_poly.type
_entity_poly.pdbx_seq_one_letter_code
_entity_poly.pdbx_strand_id
1 'polypeptide(L)'
;MTDRSPNNEQRTYTEQGVFELLGCFKIEEQTATQRIREERELPLEITPSLDKVTKQQHQDNFKRYKREISKYHHEEWTVADEINKSFLPKLKQFTVDTTQVVNVHYKGAENSCLHGRAATEIFEQLLTIKSGELTADKAKQLLDEVLESARRLAIHAWIQDKQHDEDAKDYATRALRLPPSL
;
A
#
# COMPACT_ATOMS: atom_id res chain seq x y z
N MET A 1 42.81 -35.82 -27.67
CA MET A 1 41.91 -36.41 -26.67
C MET A 1 42.62 -36.36 -25.33
N THR A 2 42.29 -35.38 -24.49
CA THR A 2 42.78 -35.30 -23.10
C THR A 2 41.56 -35.22 -22.22
N ASP A 3 41.30 -36.35 -21.58
CA ASP A 3 40.22 -36.60 -20.64
C ASP A 3 40.51 -35.82 -19.33
N ARG A 4 39.69 -34.83 -19.02
CA ARG A 4 39.70 -34.13 -17.72
C ARG A 4 38.70 -34.84 -16.82
N SER A 5 39.17 -35.79 -16.03
CA SER A 5 38.38 -36.32 -14.91
C SER A 5 38.09 -35.18 -13.92
N PRO A 6 36.83 -34.96 -13.48
CA PRO A 6 36.55 -34.02 -12.42
C PRO A 6 37.04 -34.64 -11.11
N ASN A 7 38.06 -34.02 -10.51
CA ASN A 7 38.58 -34.38 -9.21
C ASN A 7 37.46 -34.12 -8.17
N ASN A 8 36.64 -35.13 -7.90
CA ASN A 8 35.56 -35.07 -6.92
C ASN A 8 36.14 -35.43 -5.54
N GLU A 9 37.00 -34.56 -5.01
CA GLU A 9 37.51 -34.68 -3.65
C GLU A 9 36.34 -34.51 -2.68
N GLN A 10 35.95 -35.60 -2.01
CA GLN A 10 35.03 -35.55 -0.89
C GLN A 10 35.67 -34.73 0.23
N ARG A 11 35.25 -33.46 0.35
CA ARG A 11 35.65 -32.60 1.47
C ARG A 11 35.08 -33.18 2.76
N THR A 12 35.96 -33.60 3.65
CA THR A 12 35.60 -33.96 5.02
C THR A 12 35.56 -32.70 5.87
N TYR A 13 34.44 -32.48 6.56
CA TYR A 13 34.27 -31.34 7.47
C TYR A 13 34.35 -31.83 8.90
N THR A 14 34.95 -31.03 9.78
CA THR A 14 34.84 -31.23 11.22
C THR A 14 33.44 -30.86 11.67
N GLU A 15 32.94 -31.49 12.73
CA GLU A 15 31.63 -31.18 13.32
C GLU A 15 31.49 -29.68 13.61
N GLN A 16 32.54 -29.06 14.15
CA GLN A 16 32.59 -27.63 14.41
C GLN A 16 32.53 -26.79 13.13
N GLY A 17 33.22 -27.20 12.05
CA GLY A 17 33.13 -26.52 10.75
C GLY A 17 31.73 -26.58 10.14
N VAL A 18 30.99 -27.67 10.36
CA VAL A 18 29.58 -27.79 9.92
C VAL A 18 28.67 -26.85 10.72
N PHE A 19 28.86 -26.75 12.05
CA PHE A 19 28.09 -25.82 12.88
C PHE A 19 28.37 -24.35 12.54
N GLU A 20 29.63 -24.00 12.24
CA GLU A 20 30.00 -22.66 11.78
C GLU A 20 29.36 -22.32 10.43
N LEU A 21 29.41 -23.24 9.46
CA LEU A 21 28.73 -23.10 8.16
C LEU A 21 27.22 -22.90 8.31
N LEU A 22 26.58 -23.69 9.18
CA LEU A 22 25.14 -23.56 9.45
C LEU A 22 24.82 -22.22 10.13
N GLY A 23 25.70 -21.75 11.02
CA GLY A 23 25.60 -20.43 11.65
C GLY A 23 25.71 -19.30 10.62
N CYS A 24 26.72 -19.33 9.75
CA CYS A 24 26.88 -18.37 8.66
C CYS A 24 25.67 -18.35 7.72
N PHE A 25 25.17 -19.52 7.33
CA PHE A 25 24.00 -19.61 6.45
C PHE A 25 22.75 -18.97 7.07
N LYS A 26 22.48 -19.23 8.36
CA LYS A 26 21.37 -18.59 9.07
C LYS A 26 21.52 -17.08 9.19
N ILE A 27 22.74 -16.60 9.45
CA ILE A 27 23.02 -15.15 9.50
C ILE A 27 22.82 -14.53 8.11
N GLU A 28 23.26 -15.19 7.06
CA GLU A 28 23.13 -14.71 5.68
C GLU A 28 21.67 -14.70 5.22
N GLU A 29 20.88 -15.73 5.58
CA GLU A 29 19.43 -15.79 5.36
C GLU A 29 18.69 -14.67 6.11
N GLN A 30 19.03 -14.43 7.38
CA GLN A 30 18.49 -13.34 8.18
C GLN A 30 18.89 -11.98 7.62
N THR A 31 20.14 -11.82 7.19
CA THR A 31 20.67 -10.57 6.61
C THR A 31 20.04 -10.31 5.24
N ALA A 32 19.82 -11.34 4.43
CA ALA A 32 19.10 -11.21 3.16
C ALA A 32 17.64 -10.80 3.39
N THR A 33 16.97 -11.40 4.38
CA THR A 33 15.62 -11.01 4.79
C THR A 33 15.57 -9.59 5.34
N GLN A 34 16.60 -9.16 6.07
CA GLN A 34 16.70 -7.80 6.61
C GLN A 34 17.00 -6.78 5.51
N ARG A 35 17.88 -7.09 4.56
CA ARG A 35 18.13 -6.28 3.35
C ARG A 35 16.87 -6.08 2.52
N ILE A 36 15.97 -7.07 2.50
CA ILE A 36 14.68 -6.92 1.84
C ILE A 36 13.80 -5.87 2.55
N ARG A 37 13.98 -5.70 3.86
CA ARG A 37 13.24 -4.75 4.72
C ARG A 37 13.98 -3.42 4.94
N GLU A 38 15.16 -3.23 4.37
CA GLU A 38 15.85 -1.94 4.38
C GLU A 38 14.99 -0.89 3.66
N GLU A 39 15.12 0.37 4.09
CA GLU A 39 14.45 1.50 3.46
C GLU A 39 14.80 1.55 1.97
N ARG A 40 13.78 1.66 1.12
CA ARG A 40 13.94 1.75 -0.33
C ARG A 40 13.29 3.01 -0.84
N GLU A 41 13.89 3.57 -1.88
CA GLU A 41 13.27 4.63 -2.68
C GLU A 41 11.96 4.15 -3.31
N LEU A 42 11.02 5.08 -3.47
CA LEU A 42 9.78 4.81 -4.18
C LEU A 42 10.05 4.47 -5.65
N PRO A 43 9.40 3.44 -6.21
CA PRO A 43 9.54 3.09 -7.62
C PRO A 43 9.25 4.26 -8.57
N LEU A 44 10.01 4.35 -9.66
CA LEU A 44 9.90 5.43 -10.67
C LEU A 44 8.55 5.43 -11.39
N GLU A 45 7.80 4.34 -11.34
CA GLU A 45 6.46 4.21 -11.88
C GLU A 45 5.41 4.98 -11.05
N ILE A 46 5.73 5.29 -9.79
CA ILE A 46 4.86 5.95 -8.81
C ILE A 46 5.25 7.43 -8.67
N THR A 47 6.54 7.71 -8.41
CA THR A 47 7.05 9.04 -8.03
C THR A 47 6.63 10.19 -8.96
N PRO A 48 6.74 10.08 -10.31
CA PRO A 48 6.35 11.15 -11.22
C PRO A 48 4.86 11.48 -11.14
N SER A 49 4.02 10.47 -10.84
CA SER A 49 2.59 10.68 -10.70
C SER A 49 2.25 11.42 -9.42
N LEU A 50 3.10 11.36 -8.39
CA LEU A 50 2.94 12.10 -7.13
C LEU A 50 3.38 13.58 -7.27
N ASP A 51 4.48 13.83 -7.98
CA ASP A 51 5.10 15.17 -8.01
C ASP A 51 4.62 16.07 -9.16
N LYS A 52 4.27 15.49 -10.31
CA LYS A 52 4.02 16.25 -11.55
C LYS A 52 2.54 16.54 -11.81
N VAL A 53 1.64 15.94 -11.02
CA VAL A 53 0.20 16.03 -11.23
C VAL A 53 -0.38 17.06 -10.28
N THR A 54 -1.26 17.92 -10.79
CA THR A 54 -1.90 18.96 -9.96
C THR A 54 -2.89 18.34 -8.96
N LYS A 55 -3.16 19.04 -7.85
CA LYS A 55 -4.18 18.62 -6.86
C LYS A 55 -5.55 18.35 -7.51
N GLN A 56 -5.94 19.15 -8.49
CA GLN A 56 -7.19 18.96 -9.23
C GLN A 56 -7.18 17.66 -10.03
N GLN A 57 -6.11 17.40 -10.78
CA GLN A 57 -5.98 16.16 -11.55
C GLN A 57 -5.98 14.93 -10.64
N HIS A 58 -5.36 15.00 -9.46
CA HIS A 58 -5.42 13.92 -8.47
C HIS A 58 -6.85 13.64 -8.00
N GLN A 59 -7.64 14.69 -7.72
CA GLN A 59 -9.03 14.53 -7.31
C GLN A 59 -9.88 13.90 -8.42
N ASP A 60 -9.68 14.31 -9.68
CA ASP A 60 -10.43 13.76 -10.81
C ASP A 60 -10.03 12.32 -11.11
N ASN A 61 -8.74 11.99 -11.00
CA ASN A 61 -8.24 10.63 -11.09
C ASN A 61 -8.81 9.76 -9.97
N PHE A 62 -8.86 10.27 -8.73
CA PHE A 62 -9.42 9.55 -7.58
C PHE A 62 -10.92 9.28 -7.75
N LYS A 63 -11.70 10.28 -8.21
CA LYS A 63 -13.13 10.10 -8.50
C LYS A 63 -13.37 9.00 -9.53
N ARG A 64 -12.49 8.92 -10.54
CA ARG A 64 -12.56 7.88 -11.58
C ARG A 64 -12.20 6.52 -11.00
N TYR A 65 -11.08 6.44 -10.28
CA TYR A 65 -10.61 5.24 -9.59
C TYR A 65 -11.67 4.65 -8.65
N LYS A 66 -12.32 5.48 -7.84
CA LYS A 66 -13.41 5.05 -6.95
C LYS A 66 -14.59 4.40 -7.67
N ARG A 67 -14.85 4.77 -8.93
CA ARG A 67 -15.93 4.18 -9.75
C ARG A 67 -15.52 2.88 -10.42
N GLU A 68 -14.23 2.71 -10.67
CA GLU A 68 -13.68 1.56 -11.40
C GLU A 68 -13.43 0.36 -10.49
N ILE A 69 -13.10 0.59 -9.21
CA ILE A 69 -12.88 -0.50 -8.24
C ILE A 69 -14.16 -1.30 -8.01
N SER A 70 -14.02 -2.62 -8.00
CA SER A 70 -15.10 -3.55 -7.68
C SER A 70 -15.74 -3.29 -6.30
N LYS A 71 -17.05 -3.50 -6.25
CA LYS A 71 -17.82 -3.44 -4.99
C LYS A 71 -17.73 -4.78 -4.29
N TYR A 72 -17.25 -4.75 -3.05
CA TYR A 72 -17.25 -5.90 -2.16
C TYR A 72 -18.26 -5.67 -1.05
N HIS A 73 -18.96 -6.72 -0.65
CA HIS A 73 -19.93 -6.71 0.43
C HIS A 73 -19.57 -7.77 1.45
N HIS A 74 -19.30 -7.32 2.66
CA HIS A 74 -19.14 -8.13 3.86
C HIS A 74 -19.48 -7.25 5.05
N GLU A 75 -20.71 -7.41 5.56
CA GLU A 75 -21.28 -6.77 6.76
C GLU A 75 -20.55 -5.49 7.20
N GLU A 76 -19.90 -5.51 8.36
CA GLU A 76 -19.22 -4.38 9.01
C GLU A 76 -17.83 -4.06 8.40
N TRP A 77 -17.27 -4.96 7.58
CA TRP A 77 -15.88 -4.84 7.10
C TRP A 77 -15.74 -4.04 5.80
N THR A 78 -16.84 -3.87 5.06
CA THR A 78 -16.82 -3.25 3.71
C THR A 78 -17.49 -1.88 3.65
N VAL A 79 -18.09 -1.45 4.75
CA VAL A 79 -18.79 -0.17 4.87
C VAL A 79 -18.10 0.63 5.96
N ALA A 80 -17.77 1.88 5.68
CA ALA A 80 -17.32 2.80 6.72
C ALA A 80 -18.53 3.20 7.56
N ASP A 81 -18.49 2.91 8.86
CA ASP A 81 -19.55 3.31 9.77
C ASP A 81 -19.58 4.83 9.95
N GLU A 82 -20.79 5.38 9.94
CA GLU A 82 -21.05 6.79 10.24
C GLU A 82 -21.87 6.88 11.52
N ILE A 83 -21.56 7.85 12.40
CA ILE A 83 -22.49 8.18 13.49
C ILE A 83 -23.85 8.58 12.93
N ASN A 84 -24.88 8.35 13.73
CA ASN A 84 -26.22 8.78 13.40
C ASN A 84 -26.25 10.30 13.12
N LYS A 85 -26.72 10.68 11.92
CA LYS A 85 -26.73 12.05 11.41
C LYS A 85 -27.53 13.03 12.30
N SER A 86 -28.45 12.52 13.13
CA SER A 86 -29.18 13.32 14.13
C SER A 86 -28.27 13.91 15.23
N PHE A 87 -27.06 13.38 15.41
CA PHE A 87 -26.07 13.95 16.34
C PHE A 87 -25.26 15.10 15.75
N LEU A 88 -25.23 15.28 14.42
CA LEU A 88 -24.46 16.35 13.77
C LEU A 88 -24.86 17.75 14.25
N PRO A 89 -26.15 18.11 14.41
CA PRO A 89 -26.53 19.41 14.97
C PRO A 89 -26.04 19.61 16.41
N LYS A 90 -26.03 18.55 17.23
CA LYS A 90 -25.50 18.60 18.60
C LYS A 90 -23.99 18.76 18.61
N LEU A 91 -23.26 18.05 17.74
CA LEU A 91 -21.80 18.18 17.61
C LEU A 91 -21.37 19.60 17.24
N LYS A 92 -22.14 20.30 16.41
CA LYS A 92 -21.90 21.70 16.07
C LYS A 92 -22.02 22.66 17.27
N GLN A 93 -22.68 22.25 18.35
CA GLN A 93 -22.90 23.08 19.55
C GLN A 93 -21.76 23.00 20.57
N PHE A 94 -20.89 21.98 20.52
CA PHE A 94 -19.81 21.80 21.51
C PHE A 94 -18.59 22.65 21.17
N THR A 95 -17.99 22.45 20.00
CA THR A 95 -16.93 23.31 19.46
C THR A 95 -17.03 23.32 17.93
N VAL A 96 -16.80 24.48 17.31
CA VAL A 96 -16.90 24.70 15.84
C VAL A 96 -16.03 23.70 15.05
N ASP A 97 -14.98 23.16 15.67
CA ASP A 97 -14.03 22.25 15.03
C ASP A 97 -14.35 20.74 15.20
N THR A 98 -15.21 20.33 16.13
CA THR A 98 -15.45 18.88 16.39
C THR A 98 -16.12 18.19 15.21
N THR A 99 -17.10 18.86 14.58
CA THR A 99 -17.77 18.30 13.40
C THR A 99 -16.79 18.15 12.23
N GLN A 100 -15.81 19.05 12.11
CA GLN A 100 -14.80 18.97 11.07
C GLN A 100 -13.89 17.77 11.31
N VAL A 101 -13.39 17.59 12.54
CA VAL A 101 -12.53 16.44 12.92
C VAL A 101 -13.25 15.11 12.66
N VAL A 102 -14.50 15.00 13.09
CA VAL A 102 -15.34 13.81 12.84
C VAL A 102 -15.48 13.51 11.34
N ASN A 103 -15.71 14.53 10.51
CA ASN A 103 -15.82 14.35 9.07
C ASN A 103 -14.50 13.89 8.42
N VAL A 104 -13.36 14.38 8.89
CA VAL A 104 -12.04 13.93 8.41
C VAL A 104 -11.82 12.45 8.73
N HIS A 105 -12.18 12.01 9.94
CA HIS A 105 -12.12 10.58 10.28
C HIS A 105 -13.04 9.72 9.40
N TYR A 106 -14.27 10.13 9.13
CA TYR A 106 -15.14 9.38 8.21
C TYR A 106 -14.58 9.30 6.80
N LYS A 107 -14.05 10.40 6.28
CA LYS A 107 -13.40 10.42 4.97
C LYS A 107 -12.18 9.49 4.94
N GLY A 108 -11.39 9.49 6.01
CA GLY A 108 -10.25 8.59 6.18
C GLY A 108 -10.66 7.11 6.18
N ALA A 109 -11.73 6.78 6.91
CA ALA A 109 -12.29 5.44 6.95
C ALA A 109 -12.85 5.01 5.57
N GLU A 110 -13.61 5.87 4.89
CA GLU A 110 -14.15 5.59 3.56
C GLU A 110 -13.04 5.27 2.56
N ASN A 111 -11.96 6.06 2.56
CA ASN A 111 -10.82 5.81 1.69
C ASN A 111 -10.06 4.54 2.09
N SER A 112 -9.97 4.22 3.39
CA SER A 112 -9.35 2.96 3.85
C SER A 112 -10.14 1.74 3.36
N CYS A 113 -11.48 1.80 3.42
CA CYS A 113 -12.34 0.78 2.80
C CYS A 113 -12.11 0.70 1.29
N LEU A 114 -11.92 1.84 0.61
CA LEU A 114 -11.61 1.85 -0.83
C LEU A 114 -10.28 1.14 -1.14
N HIS A 115 -9.24 1.41 -0.35
CA HIS A 115 -7.95 0.72 -0.47
C HIS A 115 -8.08 -0.78 -0.21
N GLY A 116 -8.89 -1.16 0.78
CA GLY A 116 -9.21 -2.57 1.04
C GLY A 116 -9.84 -3.25 -0.17
N ARG A 117 -10.85 -2.61 -0.80
CA ARG A 117 -11.50 -3.15 -2.01
C ARG A 117 -10.53 -3.29 -3.18
N ALA A 118 -9.68 -2.28 -3.41
CA ALA A 118 -8.66 -2.34 -4.45
C ALA A 118 -7.63 -3.44 -4.21
N ALA A 119 -7.18 -3.61 -2.96
CA ALA A 119 -6.28 -4.69 -2.59
C ALA A 119 -6.91 -6.07 -2.79
N THR A 120 -8.21 -6.22 -2.46
CA THR A 120 -8.96 -7.46 -2.72
C THR A 120 -9.06 -7.77 -4.21
N GLU A 121 -9.36 -6.78 -5.05
CA GLU A 121 -9.43 -6.96 -6.51
C GLU A 121 -8.08 -7.43 -7.08
N ILE A 122 -6.98 -6.79 -6.68
CA ILE A 122 -5.62 -7.21 -7.04
C ILE A 122 -5.36 -8.66 -6.59
N PHE A 123 -5.75 -9.00 -5.37
CA PHE A 123 -5.56 -10.34 -4.82
C PHE A 123 -6.33 -11.41 -5.62
N GLU A 124 -7.60 -11.17 -5.96
CA GLU A 124 -8.42 -12.09 -6.76
C GLU A 124 -7.86 -12.28 -8.17
N GLN A 125 -7.41 -11.20 -8.80
CA GLN A 125 -6.78 -11.25 -10.12
C GLN A 125 -5.47 -12.05 -10.08
N LEU A 126 -4.64 -11.86 -9.03
CA LEU A 126 -3.42 -12.64 -8.83
C LEU A 126 -3.71 -14.13 -8.57
N LEU A 127 -4.77 -14.46 -7.83
CA LEU A 127 -5.22 -15.85 -7.65
C LEU A 127 -5.61 -16.48 -8.99
N THR A 128 -6.29 -15.72 -9.85
CA THR A 128 -6.68 -16.16 -11.20
C THR A 128 -5.45 -16.42 -12.09
N ILE A 129 -4.42 -15.57 -12.03
CA ILE A 129 -3.16 -15.81 -12.73
C ILE A 129 -2.48 -17.07 -12.18
N LYS A 130 -2.47 -17.23 -10.84
CA LYS A 130 -1.84 -18.35 -10.14
C LYS A 130 -2.51 -19.70 -10.43
N SER A 131 -3.81 -19.73 -10.73
CA SER A 131 -4.51 -20.99 -11.03
C SER A 131 -3.99 -21.65 -12.31
N GLY A 132 -3.39 -20.88 -13.23
CA GLY A 132 -2.86 -21.39 -14.49
C GLY A 132 -3.94 -21.77 -15.51
N GLU A 133 -5.20 -21.42 -15.26
CA GLU A 133 -6.34 -21.71 -16.14
C GLU A 133 -6.39 -20.81 -17.38
N LEU A 134 -5.61 -19.74 -17.39
CA LEU A 134 -5.51 -18.78 -18.49
C LEU A 134 -4.44 -19.21 -19.50
N THR A 135 -4.64 -18.86 -20.77
CA THR A 135 -3.56 -18.92 -21.76
C THR A 135 -2.45 -17.93 -21.38
N ALA A 136 -1.22 -18.18 -21.83
CA ALA A 136 -0.07 -17.32 -21.51
C ALA A 136 -0.33 -15.84 -21.85
N ASP A 137 -0.94 -15.57 -23.00
CA ASP A 137 -1.26 -14.20 -23.43
C ASP A 137 -2.31 -13.53 -22.51
N LYS A 138 -3.35 -14.26 -22.12
CA LYS A 138 -4.39 -13.75 -21.20
C LYS A 138 -3.84 -13.53 -19.79
N ALA A 139 -2.99 -14.44 -19.31
CA ALA A 139 -2.33 -14.30 -18.02
C ALA A 139 -1.41 -13.08 -18.00
N LYS A 140 -0.67 -12.84 -19.08
CA LYS A 140 0.19 -11.67 -19.22
C LYS A 140 -0.62 -10.37 -19.26
N GLN A 141 -1.70 -10.33 -20.05
CA GLN A 141 -2.59 -9.16 -20.10
C GLN A 141 -3.17 -8.86 -18.70
N LEU A 142 -3.68 -9.87 -18.01
CA LEU A 142 -4.23 -9.70 -16.66
C LEU A 142 -3.15 -9.23 -15.68
N LEU A 143 -1.91 -9.70 -15.82
CA LEU A 143 -0.80 -9.24 -14.99
C LEU A 143 -0.50 -7.75 -15.23
N ASP A 144 -0.50 -7.29 -16.48
CA ASP A 144 -0.30 -5.86 -16.80
C ASP A 144 -1.42 -4.99 -16.19
N GLU A 145 -2.68 -5.46 -16.23
CA GLU A 145 -3.82 -4.81 -15.59
C GLU A 145 -3.67 -4.76 -14.05
N VAL A 146 -3.25 -5.87 -13.43
CA VAL A 146 -2.99 -5.96 -11.98
C VAL A 146 -1.89 -4.99 -11.56
N LEU A 147 -0.79 -4.91 -12.32
CA LEU A 147 0.32 -4.00 -12.03
C LEU A 147 -0.13 -2.54 -12.09
N GLU A 148 -0.96 -2.17 -13.07
CA GLU A 148 -1.53 -0.83 -13.15
C GLU A 148 -2.50 -0.54 -11.98
N SER A 149 -3.36 -1.50 -11.61
CA SER A 149 -4.23 -1.37 -10.44
C SER A 149 -3.44 -1.19 -9.15
N ALA A 150 -2.36 -1.95 -8.95
CA ALA A 150 -1.46 -1.83 -7.82
C ALA A 150 -0.74 -0.47 -7.80
N ARG A 151 -0.26 -0.01 -8.95
CA ARG A 151 0.37 1.31 -9.10
C ARG A 151 -0.59 2.44 -8.71
N ARG A 152 -1.84 2.38 -9.19
CA ARG A 152 -2.88 3.36 -8.87
C ARG A 152 -3.24 3.34 -7.39
N LEU A 153 -3.40 2.15 -6.80
CA LEU A 153 -3.62 1.99 -5.36
C LEU A 153 -2.51 2.66 -4.54
N ALA A 154 -1.25 2.38 -4.88
CA ALA A 154 -0.10 2.97 -4.19
C ALA A 154 -0.07 4.51 -4.31
N ILE A 155 -0.28 5.04 -5.52
CA ILE A 155 -0.36 6.49 -5.76
C ILE A 155 -1.45 7.12 -4.88
N HIS A 156 -2.65 6.55 -4.88
CA HIS A 156 -3.77 7.07 -4.10
C HIS A 156 -3.52 7.01 -2.59
N ALA A 157 -2.91 5.93 -2.10
CA ALA A 157 -2.53 5.80 -0.70
C ALA A 157 -1.54 6.90 -0.26
N TRP A 158 -0.49 7.14 -1.04
CA TRP A 158 0.50 8.19 -0.74
C TRP A 158 -0.08 9.60 -0.80
N ILE A 159 -0.94 9.90 -1.78
CA ILE A 159 -1.62 11.21 -1.87
C ILE A 159 -2.53 11.41 -0.66
N GLN A 160 -3.25 10.36 -0.25
CA GLN A 160 -4.13 10.46 0.90
C GLN A 160 -3.34 10.72 2.19
N ASP A 161 -2.21 10.05 2.37
CA ASP A 161 -1.32 10.26 3.51
C ASP A 161 -0.86 11.73 3.59
N LYS A 162 -0.40 12.29 2.47
CA LYS A 162 -0.09 13.73 2.38
C LYS A 162 -1.29 14.62 2.68
N GLN A 163 -2.50 14.26 2.24
CA GLN A 163 -3.68 15.04 2.56
C GLN A 163 -4.02 14.98 4.06
N HIS A 164 -3.81 13.84 4.73
CA HIS A 164 -3.99 13.74 6.19
C HIS A 164 -2.98 14.60 6.94
N ASP A 165 -1.71 14.63 6.52
CA ASP A 165 -0.69 15.52 7.09
C ASP A 165 -1.12 17.00 7.00
N GLU A 166 -1.58 17.41 5.82
CA GLU A 166 -2.04 18.79 5.59
C GLU A 166 -3.30 19.13 6.40
N ASP A 167 -4.27 18.20 6.48
CA ASP A 167 -5.47 18.38 7.30
C ASP A 167 -5.09 18.51 8.80
N ALA A 168 -4.15 17.69 9.28
CA ALA A 168 -3.64 17.76 10.66
C ALA A 168 -2.92 19.09 10.96
N LYS A 169 -2.10 19.57 10.02
CA LYS A 169 -1.45 20.89 10.13
C LYS A 169 -2.47 22.04 10.15
N ASP A 170 -3.52 21.99 9.32
CA ASP A 170 -4.61 22.99 9.33
C ASP A 170 -5.29 23.02 10.71
N TYR A 171 -5.64 21.85 11.25
CA TYR A 171 -6.23 21.76 12.59
C TYR A 171 -5.33 22.35 13.67
N ALA A 172 -4.05 21.97 13.68
CA ALA A 172 -3.10 22.48 14.67
C ALA A 172 -2.95 24.00 14.57
N THR A 173 -2.79 24.52 13.35
CA THR A 173 -2.63 25.95 13.07
C THR A 173 -3.85 26.73 13.57
N ARG A 174 -5.06 26.25 13.28
CA ARG A 174 -6.31 26.91 13.72
C ARG A 174 -6.52 26.83 15.22
N ALA A 175 -6.31 25.67 15.83
CA ALA A 175 -6.48 25.46 17.26
C ALA A 175 -5.52 26.34 18.08
N LEU A 176 -4.27 26.47 17.61
CA LEU A 176 -3.23 27.26 18.25
C LEU A 176 -3.21 28.73 17.80
N ARG A 177 -4.09 29.12 16.86
CA ARG A 177 -4.16 30.47 16.27
C ARG A 177 -2.81 30.94 15.70
N LEU A 178 -2.10 30.03 15.04
CA LEU A 178 -0.82 30.30 14.44
C LEU A 178 -0.98 31.10 13.14
N PRO A 179 -0.01 31.95 12.78
CA PRO A 179 -0.04 32.67 11.52
C PRO A 179 0.04 31.70 10.32
N PRO A 180 -0.57 32.03 9.17
CA PRO A 180 -0.61 31.14 8.00
C PRO A 180 0.74 30.86 7.32
N SER A 181 1.83 31.47 7.79
CA SER A 181 3.14 31.49 7.14
C SER A 181 4.17 30.54 7.77
N LEU A 182 3.71 29.53 8.51
CA LEU A 182 4.57 28.48 9.09
C LEU A 182 4.70 27.28 8.14
#